data_AF-A0A3G1S180-F1
#
_entry.id   AF-A0A3G1S180-F1
#
_cell.length_a   1.000
_cell.length_b   1.000
_cell.length_c   1.000
_cell.angle_alpha   90.00
_cell.angle_beta   90.00
_cell.angle_gamma   90.00
#
_symmetry.space_group_name_H-M   'P 1'
#
loop_
_entity.id
_entity.type
_entity.pdbx_description
1 polymer ?
#
loop_
_entity_poly.entity_id
_entity_poly.type
_entity_poly.pdbx_seq_one_letter_code
_entity_poly.pdbx_strand_id
1 'polypeptide(L)'
;INKFYVFDLSPEKSLARFCLRSQQQTFIISWRNPTKAQREWGLSTYIDALKEAVDAVLAITGSKDLNMLSACSGGITCTALVGHYAALGEQKVNALTLLVSVLDTTLDTEVALFVDEQTLEAAKRHSYQSGVLEGSDMAKVFAWMRPNDLIWNYWVNNYLLGNEPPVFDL
;
A
#
# COMPACT_ATOMS: atom_id res chain seq x y z
N ILE A 1 2.70 2.85 8.53
CA ILE A 1 2.37 2.18 7.25
C ILE A 1 3.42 1.10 7.02
N ASN A 2 2.99 -0.14 6.73
CA ASN A 2 3.91 -1.24 6.46
C ASN A 2 4.81 -0.92 5.27
N LYS A 3 6.09 -1.23 5.40
CA LYS A 3 7.10 -1.04 4.36
C LYS A 3 7.18 -2.26 3.45
N PHE A 4 7.93 -2.11 2.35
CA PHE A 4 8.13 -3.15 1.34
C PHE A 4 8.66 -4.49 1.93
N TYR A 5 9.38 -4.44 3.06
CA TYR A 5 9.91 -5.64 3.72
C TYR A 5 8.84 -6.57 4.28
N VAL A 6 7.55 -6.19 4.30
CA VAL A 6 6.45 -7.13 4.61
C VAL A 6 6.43 -8.33 3.64
N PHE A 7 7.00 -8.18 2.44
CA PHE A 7 7.17 -9.24 1.46
C PHE A 7 8.48 -10.03 1.61
N ASP A 8 9.33 -9.66 2.57
CA ASP A 8 10.65 -10.24 2.78
C ASP A 8 11.07 -10.15 4.26
N LEU A 9 10.29 -10.76 5.16
CA LEU A 9 10.45 -10.63 6.61
C LEU A 9 11.56 -11.53 7.17
N SER A 10 11.43 -12.84 6.94
CA SER A 10 12.42 -13.85 7.33
C SER A 10 12.65 -14.81 6.17
N PRO A 11 13.72 -15.62 6.20
CA PRO A 11 13.96 -16.63 5.17
C PRO A 11 12.78 -17.59 4.97
N GLU A 12 12.04 -17.95 6.02
CA GLU A 12 10.84 -18.80 5.92
C GLU A 12 9.59 -18.00 5.52
N LYS A 13 9.52 -16.70 5.86
CA LYS A 13 8.38 -15.80 5.63
C LYS A 13 8.69 -14.74 4.56
N SER A 14 9.30 -15.14 3.44
CA SER A 14 9.68 -14.23 2.35
C SER A 14 9.02 -14.61 1.03
N LEU A 15 8.11 -13.74 0.57
CA LEU A 15 7.50 -13.86 -0.75
C LEU A 15 8.55 -13.59 -1.84
N ALA A 16 9.44 -12.63 -1.63
CA ALA A 16 10.54 -12.35 -2.58
C ALA A 16 11.41 -13.59 -2.80
N ARG A 17 11.80 -14.28 -1.71
CA ARG A 17 12.57 -15.53 -1.77
C ARG A 17 11.79 -16.64 -2.48
N PHE A 18 10.49 -16.76 -2.23
CA PHE A 18 9.63 -17.73 -2.90
C PHE A 18 9.57 -17.49 -4.42
N CYS A 19 9.39 -16.24 -4.85
CA CYS A 19 9.35 -15.88 -6.27
C CYS A 19 10.70 -16.16 -6.96
N LEU A 20 11.82 -15.78 -6.33
CA LEU A 20 13.16 -16.05 -6.86
C LEU A 20 13.43 -17.56 -7.00
N ARG A 21 13.02 -18.37 -6.01
CA ARG A 21 13.13 -19.85 -6.08
C ARG A 21 12.27 -20.43 -7.19
N SER A 22 11.12 -19.82 -7.45
CA SER A 22 10.21 -20.15 -8.56
C SER A 22 10.66 -19.60 -9.92
N GLN A 23 11.93 -19.17 -10.02
CA GLN A 23 12.54 -18.63 -11.24
C GLN A 23 11.86 -17.35 -11.77
N GLN A 24 11.20 -16.59 -10.90
CA GLN A 24 10.65 -15.28 -11.24
C GLN A 24 11.67 -14.19 -10.88
N GLN A 25 12.13 -13.43 -11.86
CA GLN A 25 12.97 -12.27 -11.62
C GLN A 25 12.17 -11.19 -10.90
N THR A 26 12.46 -10.98 -9.62
CA THR A 26 11.63 -10.19 -8.72
C THR A 26 12.28 -8.84 -8.45
N PHE A 27 11.53 -7.76 -8.68
CA PHE A 27 11.90 -6.39 -8.34
C PHE A 27 10.93 -5.86 -7.28
N ILE A 28 11.40 -4.98 -6.40
CA ILE A 28 10.58 -4.42 -5.33
C ILE A 28 10.77 -2.91 -5.24
N ILE A 29 9.67 -2.18 -5.05
CA ILE A 29 9.69 -0.73 -4.90
C ILE A 29 9.85 -0.39 -3.42
N SER A 30 11.00 0.19 -3.08
CA SER A 30 11.26 0.72 -1.74
C SER A 30 10.88 2.21 -1.68
N TRP A 31 9.66 2.49 -1.23
CA TRP A 31 9.18 3.86 -1.07
C TRP A 31 9.98 4.66 -0.04
N ARG A 32 10.40 5.85 -0.44
CA ARG A 32 11.03 6.84 0.44
C ARG A 32 10.08 7.25 1.56
N ASN A 33 10.62 7.45 2.76
CA ASN A 33 9.91 8.19 3.80
C ASN A 33 9.90 9.69 3.42
N PRO A 34 8.74 10.29 3.13
CA PRO A 34 8.68 11.69 2.77
C PRO A 34 9.14 12.56 3.94
N THR A 35 9.80 13.66 3.60
CA THR A 35 10.13 14.74 4.53
C THR A 35 9.37 16.00 4.13
N LYS A 36 9.50 17.10 4.87
CA LYS A 36 8.86 18.38 4.51
C LYS A 36 9.18 18.85 3.08
N ALA A 37 10.32 18.44 2.53
CA ALA A 37 10.70 18.73 1.14
C ALA A 37 9.78 18.05 0.10
N GLN A 38 9.03 17.03 0.50
CA GLN A 38 8.10 16.27 -0.35
C GLN A 38 6.63 16.60 -0.09
N ARG A 39 6.33 17.72 0.60
CA ARG A 39 4.97 18.10 1.00
C ARG A 39 3.97 18.25 -0.15
N GLU A 40 4.45 18.53 -1.35
CA GLU A 40 3.64 18.73 -2.56
C GLU A 40 3.41 17.41 -3.33
N TRP A 41 3.93 16.27 -2.84
CA TRP A 41 3.74 14.99 -3.51
C TRP A 41 2.28 14.55 -3.42
N GLY A 42 1.66 14.43 -4.59
CA GLY A 42 0.30 13.92 -4.74
C GLY A 42 0.28 12.52 -5.35
N LEU A 43 -0.92 11.97 -5.56
CA LEU A 43 -1.11 10.66 -6.17
C LEU A 43 -0.41 10.54 -7.54
N SER A 44 -0.46 11.59 -8.37
CA SER A 44 0.22 11.64 -9.66
C SER A 44 1.73 11.43 -9.53
N THR A 45 2.37 12.04 -8.53
CA THR A 45 3.81 11.87 -8.27
C THR A 45 4.18 10.41 -8.02
N TYR A 46 3.35 9.68 -7.26
CA TYR A 46 3.59 8.25 -7.02
C TYR A 46 3.32 7.40 -8.26
N ILE A 47 2.32 7.75 -9.08
CA ILE A 47 2.05 7.06 -10.35
C ILE A 47 3.20 7.28 -11.35
N ASP A 48 3.74 8.49 -11.45
CA ASP A 48 4.90 8.77 -12.31
C ASP A 48 6.14 8.01 -11.84
N ALA A 49 6.38 7.94 -10.52
CA ALA A 49 7.46 7.10 -9.98
C ALA A 49 7.25 5.60 -10.27
N LEU A 50 6.01 5.11 -10.29
CA LEU A 50 5.72 3.74 -10.72
C LEU A 50 6.01 3.55 -12.22
N LYS A 51 5.70 4.53 -13.08
CA LYS A 51 6.03 4.48 -14.52
C LYS A 51 7.54 4.38 -14.71
N GLU A 52 8.32 5.19 -13.99
CA GLU A 52 9.78 5.11 -14.01
C GLU A 52 10.29 3.73 -13.55
N ALA A 53 9.69 3.16 -12.50
CA ALA A 53 10.05 1.83 -12.03
C ALA A 53 9.73 0.73 -13.07
N VAL A 54 8.58 0.81 -13.74
CA VAL A 54 8.23 -0.10 -14.84
C VAL A 54 9.25 0.01 -15.97
N ASP A 55 9.53 1.23 -16.44
CA ASP A 55 10.48 1.45 -17.53
C ASP A 55 11.89 0.94 -17.17
N ALA A 56 12.34 1.14 -15.92
CA ALA A 56 13.60 0.61 -15.43
C ALA A 56 13.63 -0.93 -15.44
N VAL A 57 12.56 -1.59 -14.98
CA VAL A 57 12.48 -3.07 -15.00
C VAL A 57 12.47 -3.60 -16.43
N LEU A 58 11.72 -2.99 -17.33
CA LEU A 58 11.69 -3.39 -18.74
C LEU A 58 13.07 -3.20 -19.40
N ALA A 59 13.77 -2.10 -19.10
CA ALA A 59 15.13 -1.87 -19.59
C ALA A 59 16.15 -2.88 -19.04
N ILE A 60 16.06 -3.26 -17.77
CA ILE A 60 16.95 -4.26 -17.14
C ILE A 60 16.71 -5.65 -17.70
N THR A 61 15.44 -6.03 -17.89
CA THR A 61 15.05 -7.39 -18.29
C THR A 61 15.05 -7.59 -19.81
N GLY A 62 14.92 -6.52 -20.58
CA GLY A 62 14.65 -6.58 -22.02
C GLY A 62 13.24 -7.09 -22.35
N SER A 63 12.38 -7.28 -21.35
CA SER A 63 10.99 -7.71 -21.56
C SER A 63 10.16 -6.57 -22.15
N LYS A 64 9.10 -6.93 -22.89
CA LYS A 64 8.11 -5.97 -23.39
C LYS A 64 7.12 -5.53 -22.31
N ASP A 65 6.87 -6.41 -21.35
CA ASP A 65 5.91 -6.24 -20.28
C ASP A 65 6.42 -6.89 -18.97
N LEU A 66 5.68 -6.68 -17.88
CA LEU A 66 5.92 -7.30 -16.59
C LEU A 66 4.63 -7.72 -15.89
N ASN A 67 4.74 -8.59 -14.90
CA ASN A 67 3.68 -8.89 -13.96
C ASN A 67 3.85 -8.02 -12.71
N MET A 68 2.77 -7.38 -12.26
CA MET A 68 2.76 -6.60 -11.01
C MET A 68 2.08 -7.36 -9.89
N LEU A 69 2.63 -7.24 -8.69
CA LEU A 69 2.00 -7.62 -7.44
C LEU A 69 1.97 -6.40 -6.52
N SER A 70 0.80 -6.13 -5.93
CA SER A 70 0.59 -4.95 -5.10
C SER A 70 -0.31 -5.25 -3.92
N ALA A 71 -0.15 -4.49 -2.83
CA ALA A 71 -0.98 -4.65 -1.64
C ALA A 71 -1.38 -3.32 -1.00
N CYS A 72 -2.54 -3.32 -0.34
CA CYS A 72 -3.06 -2.16 0.38
C CYS A 72 -3.11 -0.90 -0.51
N SER A 73 -2.55 0.22 -0.08
CA SER A 73 -2.46 1.45 -0.88
C SER A 73 -1.64 1.30 -2.16
N GLY A 74 -0.69 0.36 -2.19
CA GLY A 74 0.03 -0.01 -3.41
C GLY A 74 -0.91 -0.54 -4.50
N GLY A 75 -1.99 -1.23 -4.10
CA GLY A 75 -3.03 -1.67 -5.04
C GLY A 75 -3.75 -0.51 -5.71
N ILE A 76 -4.12 0.53 -4.94
CA ILE A 76 -4.75 1.73 -5.48
C ILE A 76 -3.85 2.40 -6.51
N THR A 77 -2.56 2.59 -6.19
CA THR A 77 -1.61 3.23 -7.11
C THR A 77 -1.33 2.38 -8.36
N CYS A 78 -1.19 1.06 -8.22
CA CYS A 78 -0.96 0.17 -9.35
C CYS A 78 -2.20 0.04 -10.25
N THR A 79 -3.40 -0.01 -9.68
CA THR A 79 -4.64 -0.01 -10.47
C THR A 79 -4.82 1.30 -11.22
N ALA A 80 -4.54 2.45 -10.59
CA ALA A 80 -4.57 3.74 -11.28
C ALA A 80 -3.57 3.81 -12.44
N LEU A 81 -2.35 3.27 -12.26
CA LEU A 81 -1.36 3.18 -13.32
C LEU A 81 -1.82 2.29 -14.49
N VAL A 82 -2.34 1.09 -14.20
CA VAL A 82 -2.82 0.18 -15.25
C VAL A 82 -4.00 0.79 -16.00
N GLY A 83 -4.91 1.48 -15.31
CA GLY A 83 -5.99 2.24 -15.94
C GLY A 83 -5.48 3.37 -16.84
N HIS A 84 -4.43 4.07 -16.41
CA HIS A 84 -3.76 5.10 -17.23
C HIS A 84 -3.12 4.50 -18.49
N TYR A 85 -2.40 3.38 -18.36
CA TYR A 85 -1.84 2.68 -19.52
C TYR A 85 -2.92 2.19 -20.48
N ALA A 86 -4.03 1.66 -19.97
CA ALA A 86 -5.17 1.26 -20.81
C ALA A 86 -5.74 2.45 -21.59
N ALA A 87 -5.89 3.62 -20.97
CA ALA A 87 -6.37 4.83 -21.64
C ALA A 87 -5.41 5.34 -22.73
N LEU A 88 -4.11 5.11 -22.58
CA LEU A 88 -3.08 5.44 -23.57
C LEU A 88 -2.85 4.34 -24.62
N GLY A 89 -3.42 3.15 -24.44
CA GLY A 89 -3.16 1.98 -25.28
C GLY A 89 -1.78 1.34 -25.06
N GLU A 90 -1.12 1.63 -23.93
CA GLU A 90 0.19 1.04 -23.59
C GLU A 90 0.03 -0.35 -22.96
N GLN A 91 0.78 -1.34 -23.46
CA GLN A 91 0.74 -2.74 -23.01
C GLN A 91 2.04 -3.11 -22.29
N LYS A 92 2.35 -2.40 -21.19
CA LYS A 92 3.56 -2.64 -20.37
C LYS A 92 3.33 -3.61 -19.21
N VAL A 93 2.09 -4.03 -18.97
CA VAL A 93 1.68 -4.81 -17.80
C VAL A 93 0.84 -6.00 -18.27
N ASN A 94 1.38 -7.21 -18.13
CA ASN A 94 0.71 -8.43 -18.56
C ASN A 94 -0.33 -8.90 -17.54
N ALA A 95 -0.02 -8.83 -16.25
CA ALA A 95 -0.93 -9.19 -15.17
C ALA A 95 -0.75 -8.28 -13.95
N LEU A 96 -1.85 -8.01 -13.24
CA LEU A 96 -1.85 -7.30 -11.96
C LEU A 96 -2.48 -8.20 -10.89
N THR A 97 -1.71 -8.55 -9.87
CA THR A 97 -2.18 -9.25 -8.67
C THR A 97 -2.37 -8.25 -7.53
N LEU A 98 -3.56 -8.27 -6.92
CA LEU A 98 -3.96 -7.38 -5.82
C LEU A 98 -4.14 -8.18 -4.54
N LEU A 99 -3.41 -7.81 -3.49
CA LEU A 99 -3.49 -8.42 -2.18
C LEU A 99 -4.09 -7.41 -1.19
N VAL A 100 -5.24 -7.74 -0.58
CA VAL A 100 -5.88 -6.90 0.47
C VAL A 100 -5.97 -5.41 0.09
N SER A 101 -6.30 -5.13 -1.17
CA SER A 101 -6.40 -3.78 -1.72
C SER A 101 -7.88 -3.41 -1.89
N VAL A 102 -8.29 -2.28 -1.34
CA VAL A 102 -9.64 -1.74 -1.52
C VAL A 102 -9.63 -0.83 -2.74
N LEU A 103 -10.46 -1.13 -3.74
CA LEU A 103 -10.59 -0.35 -4.97
C LEU A 103 -11.95 0.32 -5.11
N ASP A 104 -12.99 -0.32 -4.59
CA ASP A 104 -14.32 0.27 -4.48
C ASP A 104 -14.44 0.98 -3.13
N THR A 105 -14.62 2.29 -3.17
CA THR A 105 -14.81 3.13 -1.99
C THR A 105 -16.24 3.63 -1.87
N THR A 106 -17.20 3.03 -2.57
CA THR A 106 -18.62 3.26 -2.30
C THR A 106 -18.90 2.75 -0.89
N LEU A 107 -18.97 3.69 0.05
CA LEU A 107 -19.06 3.39 1.48
C LEU A 107 -20.53 3.15 1.87
N ASP A 108 -20.95 1.89 1.87
CA ASP A 108 -22.03 1.40 2.75
C ASP A 108 -21.44 0.92 4.09
N THR A 109 -20.45 1.62 4.63
CA THR A 109 -19.79 1.27 5.89
C THR A 109 -19.85 2.43 6.88
N GLU A 110 -19.97 2.12 8.17
CA GLU A 110 -20.13 3.09 9.27
C GLU A 110 -19.05 4.18 9.29
N VAL A 111 -17.89 3.95 8.67
CA VAL A 111 -16.80 4.93 8.51
C VAL A 111 -17.23 6.13 7.64
N ALA A 112 -18.11 5.96 6.65
CA ALA A 112 -18.63 7.09 5.86
C ALA A 112 -19.45 8.08 6.69
N LEU A 113 -20.04 7.65 7.80
CA LEU A 113 -20.77 8.54 8.71
C LEU A 113 -19.84 9.51 9.45
N PHE A 114 -18.53 9.25 9.47
CA PHE A 114 -17.52 10.07 10.14
C PHE A 114 -16.64 10.89 9.19
N VAL A 115 -16.78 10.73 7.87
CA VAL A 115 -16.01 11.48 6.87
C VAL A 115 -16.87 12.64 6.35
N ASP A 116 -16.80 13.78 7.04
CA ASP A 116 -17.42 15.04 6.59
C ASP A 116 -16.45 15.86 5.72
N GLU A 117 -16.99 16.57 4.72
CA GLU A 117 -16.21 17.36 3.76
C GLU A 117 -15.38 18.46 4.46
N GLN A 118 -15.91 19.06 5.52
CA GLN A 118 -15.18 20.08 6.29
C GLN A 118 -13.99 19.47 7.05
N THR A 119 -14.16 18.25 7.56
CA THR A 119 -13.10 17.51 8.24
C THR A 119 -11.99 17.11 7.27
N LEU A 120 -12.36 16.71 6.04
CA LEU A 120 -11.40 16.41 4.98
C LEU A 120 -10.60 17.65 4.57
N GLU A 121 -11.25 18.80 4.37
CA GLU A 121 -10.58 20.06 4.02
C GLU A 121 -9.67 20.56 5.16
N ALA A 122 -10.10 20.41 6.42
CA ALA A 122 -9.26 20.72 7.58
C ALA A 122 -8.02 19.80 7.62
N ALA A 123 -8.18 18.50 7.36
CA ALA A 123 -7.07 17.55 7.31
C ALA A 123 -6.08 17.87 6.18
N LYS A 124 -6.57 18.24 4.98
CA LYS A 124 -5.72 18.70 3.86
C LYS A 124 -4.91 19.94 4.24
N ARG A 125 -5.56 20.94 4.82
CA ARG A 125 -4.89 22.18 5.27
C ARG A 125 -3.84 21.89 6.34
N HIS A 126 -4.16 21.05 7.32
CA HIS A 126 -3.22 20.65 8.35
C HIS A 126 -2.02 19.88 7.80
N SER A 127 -2.25 18.94 6.88
CA SER A 127 -1.18 18.21 6.18
C SER A 127 -0.28 19.16 5.39
N TYR A 128 -0.87 20.15 4.70
CA TYR A 128 -0.13 21.14 3.93
C TYR A 128 0.76 22.04 4.82
N GLN A 129 0.23 22.47 5.97
CA GLN A 129 0.97 23.29 6.95
C GLN A 129 2.07 22.51 7.66
N SER A 130 1.81 21.25 8.04
CA SER A 130 2.78 20.38 8.71
C SER A 130 3.87 19.86 7.76
N GLY A 131 3.55 19.79 6.46
CA GLY A 131 4.45 19.39 5.38
C GLY A 131 4.55 17.88 5.17
N VAL A 132 4.24 17.07 6.19
CA VAL A 132 4.10 15.61 6.10
C VAL A 132 3.10 15.15 7.15
N LEU A 133 2.35 14.10 6.83
CA LEU A 133 1.57 13.35 7.83
C LEU A 133 2.51 12.43 8.59
N GLU A 134 2.56 12.57 9.91
CA GLU A 134 3.35 11.67 10.74
C GLU A 134 2.80 10.25 10.70
N GLY A 135 3.70 9.25 10.75
CA GLY A 135 3.31 7.84 10.73
C GLY A 135 2.42 7.44 11.91
N SER A 136 2.54 8.15 13.04
CA SER A 136 1.74 8.01 14.26
C SER A 136 0.28 8.40 14.04
N ASP A 137 0.02 9.50 13.34
CA ASP A 137 -1.34 9.97 13.05
C ASP A 137 -2.01 9.09 12.00
N MET A 138 -1.26 8.64 11.00
CA MET A 138 -1.76 7.68 10.03
C MET A 138 -2.08 6.33 10.69
N ALA A 139 -1.25 5.87 11.63
CA ALA A 139 -1.51 4.64 12.39
C ALA A 139 -2.78 4.74 13.23
N LYS A 140 -3.07 5.90 13.84
CA LYS A 140 -4.34 6.15 14.54
C LYS A 140 -5.51 6.02 13.57
N VAL A 141 -5.49 6.71 12.44
CA VAL A 141 -6.58 6.63 11.44
C VAL A 141 -6.81 5.20 10.96
N PHE A 142 -5.75 4.42 10.69
CA PHE A 142 -5.88 3.00 10.33
C PHE A 142 -6.44 2.13 11.48
N ALA A 143 -6.04 2.38 12.72
CA ALA A 143 -6.57 1.66 13.88
C ALA A 143 -8.07 1.93 14.10
N TRP A 144 -8.51 3.16 13.85
CA TRP A 144 -9.93 3.54 13.93
C TRP A 144 -10.77 3.01 12.75
N MET A 145 -10.19 2.80 11.57
CA MET A 145 -10.89 2.24 10.40
C MET A 145 -11.13 0.73 10.49
N ARG A 146 -10.42 0.00 11.38
CA ARG A 146 -10.66 -1.43 11.64
C ARG A 146 -10.57 -1.78 13.14
N PRO A 147 -11.54 -1.33 13.96
CA PRO A 147 -11.51 -1.61 15.40
C PRO A 147 -11.54 -3.11 15.70
N ASN A 148 -12.31 -3.89 14.92
CA ASN A 148 -12.49 -5.32 15.14
C ASN A 148 -11.25 -6.18 14.78
N ASP A 149 -10.53 -5.84 13.70
CA ASP A 149 -9.38 -6.66 13.27
C ASP A 149 -8.10 -6.40 14.09
N LEU A 150 -7.91 -5.16 14.56
CA LEU A 150 -6.66 -4.73 15.21
C LEU A 150 -6.75 -4.64 16.73
N ILE A 151 -7.94 -4.41 17.30
CA ILE A 151 -8.15 -4.30 18.76
C ILE A 151 -8.92 -5.53 19.27
N TRP A 152 -9.99 -5.95 18.59
CA TRP A 152 -10.88 -6.98 19.11
C TRP A 152 -10.37 -8.42 18.93
N ASN A 153 -9.71 -8.77 17.82
CA ASN A 153 -9.07 -10.09 17.68
C ASN A 153 -7.98 -10.35 18.74
N TYR A 154 -7.27 -9.31 19.15
CA TYR A 154 -6.28 -9.38 20.23
C TYR A 154 -6.96 -9.57 21.60
N TRP A 155 -8.14 -8.96 21.80
CA TRP A 155 -8.91 -9.07 23.02
C TRP A 155 -9.66 -10.41 23.15
N VAL A 156 -10.25 -10.92 22.07
CA VAL A 156 -10.97 -12.21 22.06
C VAL A 156 -10.02 -13.40 22.23
N ASN A 157 -8.86 -13.40 21.56
CA ASN A 157 -7.89 -14.50 21.71
C ASN A 157 -7.22 -14.51 23.10
N ASN A 158 -6.86 -13.33 23.64
CA ASN A 158 -6.14 -13.25 24.91
C ASN A 158 -7.08 -13.29 26.14
N TYR A 159 -8.23 -12.62 26.10
CA TYR A 159 -9.09 -12.42 27.28
C TYR A 159 -10.17 -13.50 27.45
N LEU A 160 -10.70 -14.06 26.34
CA LEU A 160 -11.77 -15.08 26.41
C LEU A 160 -11.26 -16.51 26.22
N LEU A 161 -10.18 -16.72 25.45
CA LEU A 161 -9.68 -18.06 25.11
C LEU A 161 -8.39 -18.45 25.84
N GLY A 162 -7.72 -17.51 26.51
CA GLY A 162 -6.50 -17.78 27.29
C GLY A 162 -5.29 -18.22 26.47
N ASN A 163 -5.31 -18.00 25.14
CA ASN A 163 -4.18 -18.32 24.28
C ASN A 163 -3.12 -17.21 24.36
N GLU A 164 -1.83 -17.58 24.37
CA GLU A 164 -0.75 -16.61 24.26
C GLU A 164 -0.87 -15.82 22.95
N PRO A 165 -0.61 -14.50 22.96
CA PRO A 165 -0.67 -13.71 21.75
C PRO A 165 0.34 -14.31 20.75
N PRO A 166 -0.06 -14.57 19.49
CA PRO A 166 0.91 -14.96 18.48
C PRO A 166 1.98 -13.88 18.43
N VAL A 167 3.25 -14.31 18.42
CA VAL A 167 4.41 -13.42 18.42
C VAL A 167 4.21 -12.37 17.34
N PHE A 168 4.12 -11.11 17.75
CA PHE A 168 3.83 -9.99 16.87
C PHE A 168 5.09 -9.70 16.05
N ASP A 169 5.23 -10.40 14.92
CA ASP A 169 6.27 -10.10 13.91
C ASP A 169 5.73 -9.01 12.97
N LEU A 170 5.68 -7.75 13.44
CA LEU A 170 5.52 -6.54 12.61
C LEU A 170 5.92 -5.26 13.36
#